data_AF-A0A9C9L0M4-F1
#
_entry.id   AF-A0A9C9L0M4-F1
#
_cell.length_a   1.000
_cell.length_b   1.000
_cell.length_c   1.000
_cell.angle_alpha   90.00
_cell.angle_beta   90.00
_cell.angle_gamma   90.00
#
_symmetry.space_group_name_H-M   'P 1'
#
loop_
_entity.id
_entity.type
_entity.pdbx_description
1 polymer ?
#
loop_
_entity_poly.entity_id
_entity_poly.type
_entity_poly.pdbx_seq_one_letter_code
_entity_poly.pdbx_strand_id
1 'polypeptide(L)'
;MKTDHNKRNLLKYTVGTLAGAGIVSVSLPFIRSLNPAPHKTHPSIEIDISKLEPDQLFTVELHGQLVYVLKRSPEVISNLLLNNPELLDPQSLESEQPENTKNLLRSIQPDIFV
;
A
#
# COMPACT_ATOMS: atom_id res chain seq x y z
N MET A 1 -22.71 33.38 54.43
CA MET A 1 -22.62 33.60 52.97
C MET A 1 -23.22 32.38 52.27
N LYS A 2 -24.46 32.44 51.74
CA LYS A 2 -25.09 31.29 51.05
C LYS A 2 -24.42 31.12 49.68
N THR A 3 -23.82 29.96 49.43
CA THR A 3 -23.18 29.65 48.14
C THR A 3 -24.24 29.32 47.09
N ASP A 4 -24.33 30.12 46.02
CA ASP A 4 -25.19 29.87 44.87
C ASP A 4 -24.71 28.65 44.09
N HIS A 5 -25.34 27.50 44.34
CA HIS A 5 -24.99 26.23 43.71
C HIS A 5 -25.20 26.25 42.18
N ASN A 6 -26.20 26.97 41.69
CA ASN A 6 -26.50 27.09 40.26
C ASN A 6 -25.39 27.82 39.48
N LYS A 7 -24.89 28.94 40.02
CA LYS A 7 -23.79 29.70 39.39
C LYS A 7 -22.49 28.89 39.35
N ARG A 8 -22.22 28.14 40.43
CA ARG A 8 -21.06 27.24 40.50
C ARG A 8 -21.15 26.09 39.51
N ASN A 9 -22.32 25.48 39.37
CA ASN A 9 -22.52 24.38 38.43
C ASN A 9 -22.44 24.88 36.98
N LEU A 10 -23.03 26.04 36.68
CA LEU A 10 -22.88 26.69 35.37
C LEU A 10 -21.41 26.87 35.02
N LEU A 11 -20.62 27.49 35.92
CA LEU A 11 -19.20 27.71 35.68
C LEU A 11 -18.42 26.40 35.48
N LYS A 12 -18.70 25.38 36.28
CA LYS A 12 -18.07 24.05 36.14
C LYS A 12 -18.35 23.42 34.77
N TYR A 13 -19.59 23.47 34.30
CA TYR A 13 -19.94 22.93 33.00
C TYR A 13 -19.33 23.73 31.86
N THR A 14 -19.40 25.06 31.91
CA THR A 14 -18.81 25.92 30.87
C THR A 14 -17.29 25.76 30.77
N VAL A 15 -16.60 25.70 31.91
CA VAL A 15 -15.14 25.46 31.93
C VAL A 15 -14.82 24.05 31.45
N GLY A 16 -15.60 23.05 31.87
CA GLY A 16 -15.42 21.66 31.44
C GLY A 16 -15.59 21.45 29.93
N THR A 17 -16.63 22.07 29.33
CA THR A 17 -16.85 21.97 27.88
C THR A 17 -15.78 22.70 27.09
N LEU A 18 -15.38 23.89 27.54
CA LEU A 18 -14.32 24.66 26.88
C LEU A 18 -12.96 23.96 26.95
N ALA A 19 -12.63 23.38 28.12
CA ALA A 19 -11.41 22.60 28.30
C ALA A 19 -11.42 21.34 27.41
N GLY A 20 -12.55 20.63 27.36
CA GLY A 20 -12.72 19.47 26.48
C GLY A 20 -12.53 19.81 25.00
N ALA A 21 -13.17 20.89 24.53
CA ALA A 21 -13.01 21.37 23.16
C ALA A 21 -11.55 21.78 22.84
N GLY A 22 -10.86 22.42 23.79
CA GLY A 22 -9.45 22.77 23.65
C GLY A 22 -8.55 21.55 23.48
N ILE A 23 -8.75 20.50 24.29
CA ILE A 23 -7.96 19.25 24.21
C ILE A 23 -8.15 18.57 22.86
N VAL A 24 -9.38 18.44 22.36
CA VAL A 24 -9.65 17.82 21.06
C VAL A 24 -9.02 18.64 19.93
N SER A 25 -9.14 19.97 19.98
CA SER A 25 -8.61 20.87 18.95
C SER A 25 -7.09 20.79 18.83
N VAL A 26 -6.38 20.63 19.94
CA VAL A 26 -4.92 20.47 19.94
C VAL A 26 -4.51 19.03 19.59
N SER A 27 -5.24 18.02 20.05
CA SER A 27 -4.86 16.60 19.81
C SER A 27 -5.01 16.20 18.35
N LEU A 28 -6.01 16.73 17.65
CA LEU A 28 -6.31 16.38 16.26
C LEU A 28 -5.13 16.60 15.29
N PRO A 29 -4.46 17.77 15.25
CA PRO A 29 -3.30 17.97 14.37
C PRO A 29 -2.11 17.08 14.74
N PHE A 30 -1.89 16.72 16.01
CA PHE A 30 -0.84 15.78 16.39
C PHE A 30 -1.11 14.37 15.85
N ILE A 31 -2.33 13.85 16.01
CA ILE A 31 -2.72 12.56 15.42
C ILE A 31 -2.59 12.61 13.90
N ARG A 32 -3.03 13.71 13.27
CA ARG A 32 -2.90 13.89 11.82
C ARG A 32 -1.45 13.99 11.36
N SER A 33 -0.54 14.50 12.20
CA SER A 33 0.90 14.58 11.89
C SER A 33 1.59 13.23 11.89
N LEU A 34 1.01 12.23 12.57
CA LEU A 34 1.52 10.85 12.57
C LEU A 34 1.10 10.07 11.33
N ASN A 35 0.04 10.50 10.64
CA ASN A 35 -0.31 9.90 9.36
C ASN A 35 0.75 10.26 8.33
N PRO A 36 1.12 9.33 7.44
CA PRO A 36 2.03 9.64 6.35
C PRO A 36 1.47 10.81 5.54
N ALA A 37 2.34 11.79 5.24
CA ALA A 37 1.99 12.92 4.41
C ALA A 37 1.44 12.44 3.05
N PRO A 38 0.59 13.23 2.35
CA PRO A 38 0.19 12.90 0.99
C PRO A 38 1.47 12.68 0.18
N HIS A 39 1.72 11.43 -0.18
CA HIS A 39 2.88 11.04 -0.95
C HIS A 39 2.88 11.94 -2.19
N LYS A 40 3.91 12.78 -2.35
CA LYS A 40 4.22 13.31 -3.68
C LYS A 40 4.28 12.06 -4.55
N THR A 41 3.44 12.02 -5.58
CA THR A 41 3.33 10.88 -6.49
C THR A 41 4.74 10.39 -6.77
N HIS A 42 5.00 9.21 -6.24
CA HIS A 42 6.25 8.53 -6.35
C HIS A 42 6.63 8.52 -7.84
N PRO A 43 7.73 9.18 -8.26
CA PRO A 43 8.02 9.34 -9.67
C PRO A 43 8.19 7.96 -10.30
N SER A 44 7.54 7.74 -11.43
CA SER A 44 7.71 6.49 -12.19
C SER A 44 9.19 6.33 -12.55
N ILE A 45 9.72 5.15 -12.29
CA ILE A 45 11.08 4.78 -12.67
C ILE A 45 10.97 3.98 -13.96
N GLU A 46 11.47 4.55 -15.06
CA GLU A 46 11.59 3.83 -16.33
C GLU A 46 12.84 2.95 -16.30
N ILE A 47 12.65 1.65 -16.49
CA ILE A 47 13.73 0.66 -16.49
C ILE A 47 13.87 0.12 -17.91
N ASP A 48 15.06 0.22 -18.48
CA ASP A 48 15.38 -0.38 -19.78
C ASP A 48 15.54 -1.89 -19.64
N ILE A 49 14.52 -2.62 -20.08
CA ILE A 49 14.44 -4.08 -20.07
C ILE A 49 15.07 -4.74 -21.31
N SER A 50 15.50 -3.97 -22.31
CA SER A 50 16.00 -4.53 -23.58
C SER A 50 17.34 -5.28 -23.43
N LYS A 51 18.12 -4.98 -22.39
CA LYS A 51 19.44 -5.55 -22.16
C LYS A 51 19.44 -6.84 -21.32
N LEU A 52 18.29 -7.27 -20.81
CA LEU A 52 18.22 -8.50 -20.03
C LEU A 52 18.36 -9.72 -20.93
N GLU A 53 19.22 -10.65 -20.50
CA GLU A 53 19.32 -12.00 -21.06
C GLU A 53 18.18 -12.88 -20.54
N PRO A 54 17.76 -13.93 -21.28
CA PRO A 54 16.80 -14.89 -20.77
C PRO A 54 17.32 -15.57 -19.50
N ASP A 55 16.42 -15.79 -18.55
CA ASP A 55 16.62 -16.33 -17.20
C ASP A 55 17.51 -15.48 -16.28
N GLN A 56 17.71 -14.21 -16.63
CA GLN A 56 18.37 -13.23 -15.77
C GLN A 56 17.37 -12.52 -14.85
N LEU A 57 17.66 -12.51 -13.55
CA LEU A 57 16.95 -11.74 -12.53
C LEU A 57 17.64 -10.40 -12.29
N PHE A 58 16.85 -9.34 -12.36
CA PHE A 58 17.28 -7.96 -12.08
C PHE A 58 16.47 -7.42 -10.89
N THR A 59 17.12 -6.71 -9.98
CA THR A 59 16.47 -6.16 -8.79
C THR A 59 16.54 -4.64 -8.83
N VAL A 60 15.39 -4.00 -8.63
CA VAL A 60 15.27 -2.54 -8.60
C VAL A 60 14.68 -2.11 -7.26
N GLU A 61 15.27 -1.09 -6.67
CA GLU A 61 14.72 -0.45 -5.48
C GLU A 61 13.67 0.59 -5.89
N LEU A 62 12.41 0.30 -5.59
CA LEU A 62 11.27 1.18 -5.81
C LEU A 62 10.72 1.63 -4.46
N HIS A 63 10.95 2.89 -4.10
CA HIS A 63 10.46 3.50 -2.85
C HIS A 63 10.78 2.71 -1.57
N GLY A 64 11.96 2.09 -1.52
CA GLY A 64 12.40 1.27 -0.38
C GLY A 64 11.87 -0.16 -0.38
N GLN A 65 11.12 -0.55 -1.42
CA GLN A 65 10.74 -1.94 -1.69
C GLN A 65 11.60 -2.49 -2.82
N LEU A 66 11.99 -3.76 -2.72
CA LEU A 66 12.70 -4.46 -3.79
C LEU A 66 11.71 -5.04 -4.77
N VAL A 67 11.79 -4.64 -6.03
CA VAL A 67 11.01 -5.20 -7.13
C VAL A 67 11.93 -6.08 -7.97
N TYR A 68 11.47 -7.30 -8.24
CA TYR A 68 12.22 -8.29 -9.03
C TYR A 68 11.70 -8.31 -10.45
N VAL A 69 12.58 -8.06 -11.40
CA VAL A 69 12.28 -8.15 -12.82
C VAL A 69 13.03 -9.35 -13.39
N LEU A 70 12.30 -10.38 -13.81
CA LEU A 70 12.87 -11.58 -14.40
C LEU A 70 12.45 -11.69 -15.86
N LYS A 71 13.41 -11.92 -16.75
CA LYS A 71 13.12 -12.30 -18.14
C LYS A 71 13.08 -13.82 -18.24
N ARG A 72 11.91 -14.38 -18.52
CA ARG A 72 11.68 -15.84 -18.59
C ARG A 72 12.08 -16.39 -19.95
N SER A 73 12.74 -17.54 -19.98
CA SER A 73 12.95 -18.29 -21.21
C SER A 73 11.64 -18.93 -21.74
N PRO A 74 11.54 -19.22 -23.05
CA PRO A 74 10.36 -19.85 -23.64
C PRO A 74 10.00 -21.21 -23.00
N GLU A 75 11.02 -21.95 -22.57
CA GLU A 75 10.84 -23.24 -21.88
C GLU A 75 10.10 -23.05 -20.55
N VAL A 76 10.51 -22.07 -19.74
CA VAL A 76 9.83 -21.72 -18.49
C VAL A 76 8.38 -21.31 -18.73
N ILE A 77 8.11 -20.51 -19.77
CA ILE A 77 6.76 -20.08 -20.11
C ILE A 77 5.88 -21.28 -20.50
N SER A 78 6.41 -22.20 -21.31
CA SER A 78 5.70 -23.41 -21.70
C SER A 78 5.35 -24.29 -20.50
N ASN A 79 6.27 -24.42 -19.54
CA ASN A 79 6.05 -25.17 -18.31
C ASN A 79 5.00 -24.52 -17.39
N LEU A 80 4.91 -23.19 -17.37
CA LEU A 80 3.88 -22.48 -16.59
C LEU A 80 2.48 -22.63 -17.18
N LEU A 81 2.37 -22.82 -18.50
CA LEU A 81 1.09 -23.08 -19.17
C LEU A 81 0.58 -24.51 -18.93
N LEU A 82 1.47 -25.43 -18.56
CA LEU A 82 1.09 -26.75 -18.07
C LEU A 82 0.47 -26.58 -16.68
N ASN A 83 -0.83 -26.28 -16.68
CA ASN A 83 -1.61 -25.96 -15.48
C ASN A 83 -1.48 -27.09 -14.44
N ASN A 84 -0.77 -26.81 -13.33
CA ASN A 84 -0.48 -27.80 -12.31
C ASN A 84 -1.58 -27.80 -11.23
N PRO A 85 -2.28 -28.92 -10.99
CA PRO A 85 -3.35 -29.00 -10.00
C PRO A 85 -2.84 -28.90 -8.54
N GLU A 86 -1.52 -28.95 -8.34
CA GLU A 86 -0.88 -28.77 -7.03
C GLU A 86 -0.76 -27.29 -6.62
N LEU A 87 -0.95 -26.35 -7.56
CA LEU A 87 -0.90 -24.93 -7.25
C LEU A 87 -2.16 -24.50 -6.50
N LEU A 88 -1.98 -23.69 -5.45
CA LEU A 88 -3.09 -23.13 -4.67
C LEU A 88 -4.01 -22.22 -5.52
N ASP A 89 -3.39 -21.36 -6.34
CA ASP A 89 -4.10 -20.42 -7.21
C ASP A 89 -3.56 -20.52 -8.65
N PRO A 90 -3.97 -21.54 -9.43
CA PRO A 90 -3.50 -21.73 -10.79
C PRO A 90 -3.98 -20.64 -11.75
N GLN A 91 -5.11 -19.99 -11.45
CA GLN A 91 -5.76 -19.01 -12.33
C GLN A 91 -5.50 -17.55 -11.95
N SER A 92 -4.77 -17.30 -10.86
CA SER A 92 -4.45 -15.96 -10.36
C SER A 92 -5.71 -15.17 -9.98
N LEU A 93 -6.67 -15.83 -9.33
CA LEU A 93 -7.95 -15.24 -8.94
C LEU A 93 -7.97 -14.76 -7.49
N GLU A 94 -7.18 -15.38 -6.62
CA GLU A 94 -7.15 -15.04 -5.19
C GLU A 94 -6.07 -14.00 -4.86
N SER A 95 -5.04 -13.90 -5.70
CA SER A 95 -3.95 -12.93 -5.51
C SER A 95 -4.39 -11.48 -5.82
N GLU A 96 -3.98 -10.54 -4.96
CA GLU A 96 -4.15 -9.10 -5.23
C GLU A 96 -3.21 -8.65 -6.35
N GLN A 97 -3.70 -8.72 -7.59
CA GLN A 97 -2.98 -8.31 -8.79
C GLN A 97 -3.74 -7.22 -9.56
N PRO A 98 -3.03 -6.38 -10.33
CA PRO A 98 -3.65 -5.51 -11.32
C PRO A 98 -4.60 -6.27 -12.25
N GLU A 99 -5.69 -5.64 -12.68
CA GLU A 99 -6.69 -6.27 -13.56
C GLU A 99 -6.07 -6.87 -14.83
N ASN A 100 -5.04 -6.21 -15.38
CA ASN A 100 -4.38 -6.63 -16.63
C ASN A 100 -3.41 -7.80 -16.46
N THR A 101 -3.20 -8.29 -15.23
CA THR A 101 -2.27 -9.39 -14.89
C THR A 101 -2.97 -10.58 -14.25
N LYS A 102 -4.31 -10.57 -14.15
CA LYS A 102 -5.12 -11.72 -13.70
C LYS A 102 -5.18 -12.80 -14.79
N ASN A 103 -4.05 -13.43 -15.05
CA ASN A 103 -3.89 -14.49 -16.04
C ASN A 103 -2.96 -15.59 -15.49
N LEU A 104 -2.84 -16.69 -16.23
CA LEU A 104 -1.98 -17.83 -15.83
C LEU A 104 -0.52 -17.44 -15.61
N LEU A 105 -0.03 -16.45 -16.37
CA LEU A 105 1.38 -16.04 -16.36
C LEU A 105 1.69 -14.93 -15.36
N ARG A 106 0.67 -14.34 -14.74
CA ARG A 106 0.72 -13.20 -13.82
C ARG A 106 1.46 -11.99 -14.36
N SER A 107 1.38 -11.76 -15.67
CA SER A 107 2.13 -10.70 -16.33
C SER A 107 1.41 -10.15 -17.56
N ILE A 108 1.71 -8.89 -17.87
CA ILE A 108 1.25 -8.19 -19.08
C ILE A 108 1.98 -8.74 -20.30
N GLN A 109 3.29 -9.01 -20.17
CA GLN A 109 4.10 -9.64 -21.21
C GLN A 109 4.58 -11.02 -20.73
N PRO A 110 4.39 -12.09 -21.52
CA PRO A 110 4.71 -13.45 -21.08
C PRO A 110 6.20 -13.63 -20.75
N ASP A 111 7.08 -12.91 -21.45
CA ASP A 111 8.53 -13.04 -21.28
C ASP A 111 9.06 -12.31 -20.05
N ILE A 112 8.27 -11.44 -19.43
CA ILE A 112 8.72 -10.59 -18.32
C ILE A 112 7.87 -10.91 -17.09
N PHE A 113 8.50 -11.02 -15.94
CA PHE A 113 7.85 -11.16 -14.65
C PHE A 113 8.27 -9.98 -13.76
N VAL A 114 7.29 -9.36 -13.10
CA VAL A 114 7.42 -8.19 -12.20
C VAL A 114 6.51 -8.39 -11.01
#